data_AF-A0A136J939-F1
#
_entry.id   AF-A0A136J939-F1
#
_cell.length_a   1.000
_cell.length_b   1.000
_cell.length_c   1.000
_cell.angle_alpha   90.00
_cell.angle_beta   90.00
_cell.angle_gamma   90.00
#
_symmetry.space_group_name_H-M   'P 1'
#
loop_
_entity.id
_entity.type
_entity.pdbx_description
1 polymer ?
#
loop_
_entity_poly.entity_id
_entity_poly.type
_entity_poly.pdbx_seq_one_letter_code
_entity_poly.pdbx_strand_id
1 'polypeptide(L)'
;MLRRAIPHVPRRAPASITTRAPFAAAPRAAIRRALSTTAARMSGLPPVNPPVSTVLPSDAFQLLPEADKAGAAEDALYEQQIKDVEAWWASPRYE
;
A
#
# COMPACT_ATOMS: atom_id res chain seq x y z
N MET A 1 53.87 10.14 23.77
CA MET A 1 53.24 9.02 23.02
C MET A 1 52.45 8.18 24.02
N LEU A 2 51.14 8.43 24.15
CA LEU A 2 50.29 7.81 25.18
C LEU A 2 49.60 6.55 24.62
N ARG A 3 49.89 5.41 25.24
CA ARG A 3 49.35 4.08 24.88
C ARG A 3 47.93 3.94 25.41
N ARG A 4 46.96 3.72 24.52
CA ARG A 4 45.55 3.49 24.85
C ARG A 4 45.32 1.98 25.00
N ALA A 5 44.86 1.55 26.17
CA ALA A 5 44.43 0.18 26.42
C ALA A 5 43.01 -0.06 25.87
N ILE A 6 42.78 -1.23 25.26
CA ILE A 6 41.49 -1.66 24.71
C ILE A 6 40.78 -2.53 25.75
N PRO A 7 39.54 -2.23 26.18
CA PRO A 7 38.79 -3.13 27.04
C PRO A 7 38.19 -4.29 26.22
N HIS A 8 38.53 -5.51 26.61
CA HIS A 8 38.00 -6.76 26.07
C HIS A 8 36.55 -6.97 26.54
N VAL A 9 35.60 -6.97 25.62
CA VAL A 9 34.18 -7.26 25.92
C VAL A 9 33.95 -8.79 25.89
N PRO A 10 33.33 -9.39 26.91
CA PRO A 10 33.05 -10.83 26.90
C PRO A 10 31.92 -11.17 25.91
N ARG A 11 32.22 -12.10 25.01
CA ARG A 11 31.29 -12.69 24.03
C ARG A 11 30.30 -13.60 24.76
N ARG A 12 29.06 -13.14 24.93
CA ARG A 12 27.97 -13.94 25.52
C ARG A 12 27.41 -14.87 24.44
N ALA A 13 27.69 -16.17 24.55
CA ALA A 13 27.04 -17.19 23.73
C ALA A 13 25.67 -17.55 24.33
N PRO A 14 24.56 -17.52 23.57
CA PRO A 14 23.33 -18.15 24.02
C PRO A 14 23.35 -19.65 23.73
N ALA A 15 22.93 -20.40 24.75
CA ALA A 15 22.87 -21.84 24.81
C ALA A 15 21.91 -22.46 23.78
N SER A 16 22.30 -23.61 23.22
CA SER A 16 21.41 -24.49 22.46
C SER A 16 20.38 -25.10 23.41
N ILE A 17 19.14 -24.62 23.35
CA ILE A 17 18.00 -25.26 24.01
C ILE A 17 17.34 -26.20 22.99
N THR A 18 17.69 -27.48 23.06
CA THR A 18 16.88 -28.54 22.47
C THR A 18 15.86 -28.98 23.51
N THR A 19 14.60 -28.57 23.33
CA THR A 19 13.47 -29.23 24.00
C THR A 19 12.37 -29.45 22.98
N ARG A 20 12.34 -30.67 22.42
CA ARG A 20 11.21 -31.21 21.65
C ARG A 20 10.11 -31.54 22.66
N ALA A 21 9.01 -30.81 22.62
CA ALA A 21 7.73 -31.28 23.14
C ALA A 21 6.73 -31.21 21.98
N PRO A 22 6.03 -32.32 21.64
CA PRO A 22 4.91 -32.23 20.72
C PRO A 22 3.78 -31.56 21.49
N PHE A 23 3.63 -30.24 21.32
CA PHE A 23 2.37 -29.61 21.65
C PHE A 23 1.33 -30.21 20.71
N ALA A 24 0.51 -31.11 21.26
CA ALA A 24 -0.69 -31.57 20.63
C ALA A 24 -1.42 -30.36 20.05
N ALA A 25 -1.64 -30.38 18.74
CA ALA A 25 -2.37 -29.34 18.05
C ALA A 25 -3.80 -29.34 18.60
N ALA A 26 -4.05 -28.50 19.62
CA ALA A 26 -5.40 -28.14 19.98
C ALA A 26 -6.03 -27.55 18.71
N PRO A 27 -7.21 -28.02 18.27
CA PRO A 27 -7.87 -27.39 17.15
C PRO A 27 -8.14 -25.96 17.59
N ARG A 28 -7.47 -25.00 16.95
CA ARG A 28 -7.83 -23.59 17.05
C ARG A 28 -9.29 -23.54 16.67
N ALA A 29 -10.16 -23.36 17.66
CA ALA A 29 -11.57 -23.09 17.43
C ALA A 29 -11.59 -21.94 16.44
N ALA A 30 -11.95 -22.23 15.19
CA ALA A 30 -12.02 -21.23 14.15
C ALA A 30 -13.01 -20.20 14.66
N ILE A 31 -12.53 -18.99 14.98
CA ILE A 31 -13.37 -17.86 15.30
C ILE A 31 -14.15 -17.59 14.01
N ARG A 32 -15.34 -18.20 13.91
CA ARG A 32 -16.29 -17.92 12.84
C ARG A 32 -16.83 -16.54 13.14
N ARG A 33 -16.13 -15.50 12.67
CA ARG A 33 -16.72 -14.15 12.60
C ARG A 33 -17.95 -14.27 11.73
N ALA A 34 -19.12 -14.08 12.32
CA ALA A 34 -20.36 -13.98 11.58
C ALA A 34 -20.24 -12.80 10.62
N LEU A 35 -20.16 -13.08 9.32
CA LEU A 35 -20.20 -12.05 8.28
C LEU A 35 -21.66 -11.58 8.18
N SER A 36 -21.98 -10.48 8.86
CA SER A 36 -23.26 -9.81 8.72
C SER A 36 -23.28 -9.10 7.37
N THR A 37 -24.01 -9.66 6.40
CA THR A 37 -24.27 -9.02 5.11
C THR A 37 -25.62 -8.30 5.20
N THR A 38 -25.60 -7.05 5.69
CA THR A 38 -26.76 -6.20 5.45
C THR A 38 -26.76 -5.84 3.97
N ALA A 39 -27.81 -6.17 3.24
CA ALA A 39 -27.97 -5.71 1.87
C ALA A 39 -28.15 -4.19 1.92
N ALA A 40 -27.12 -3.44 1.51
CA ALA A 40 -27.22 -2.00 1.38
C ALA A 40 -28.27 -1.68 0.30
N ARG A 41 -29.49 -1.33 0.72
CA ARG A 41 -30.51 -0.79 -0.16
C ARG A 41 -30.16 0.66 -0.47
N MET A 42 -29.25 0.86 -1.41
CA MET A 42 -29.05 2.16 -2.05
C MET A 42 -30.31 2.43 -2.88
N SER A 43 -31.08 3.48 -2.53
CA SER A 43 -32.07 4.02 -3.45
C SER A 43 -31.33 4.39 -4.74
N GLY A 44 -31.83 3.92 -5.89
CA GLY A 44 -31.20 4.17 -7.18
C GLY A 44 -31.28 5.65 -7.54
N LEU A 45 -30.24 6.41 -7.22
CA LEU A 45 -30.06 7.77 -7.71
C LEU A 45 -29.73 7.72 -9.21
N PRO A 46 -30.16 8.71 -10.01
CA PRO A 46 -29.71 8.81 -11.39
C PRO A 46 -28.16 8.90 -11.43
N PRO A 47 -27.52 8.27 -12.43
CA PRO A 47 -26.07 8.33 -12.56
C PRO A 47 -25.62 9.80 -12.74
N VAL A 48 -24.60 10.20 -11.98
CA VAL A 48 -24.02 11.54 -12.06
C VAL A 48 -23.02 11.57 -13.22
N ASN A 49 -23.03 12.66 -13.98
CA ASN A 49 -22.07 12.92 -15.07
C ASN A 49 -21.26 14.20 -14.75
N PRO A 50 -19.93 14.13 -14.61
CA PRO A 50 -19.09 12.92 -14.66
C PRO A 50 -19.30 11.98 -13.46
N PRO A 51 -18.95 10.69 -13.59
CA PRO A 51 -19.06 9.75 -12.48
C PRO A 51 -18.16 10.17 -11.31
N VAL A 52 -18.61 9.89 -10.08
CA VAL A 52 -17.86 10.22 -8.85
C VAL A 52 -16.51 9.51 -8.78
N SER A 53 -16.42 8.30 -9.32
CA SER A 53 -15.17 7.55 -9.45
C SER A 53 -14.91 7.28 -10.93
N THR A 54 -13.75 7.74 -11.39
CA THR A 54 -13.23 7.47 -12.73
C THR A 54 -11.88 6.77 -12.58
N VAL A 55 -11.52 5.94 -13.57
CA VAL A 55 -10.21 5.29 -13.59
C VAL A 55 -9.18 6.36 -13.92
N LEU A 56 -8.25 6.62 -13.00
CA LEU A 56 -7.20 7.61 -13.21
C LEU A 56 -5.91 6.93 -13.69
N PRO A 57 -5.16 7.54 -14.62
CA PRO A 57 -3.84 7.03 -15.03
C PRO A 57 -2.86 6.85 -13.86
N SER A 58 -3.03 7.65 -12.80
CA SER A 58 -2.27 7.52 -11.55
C SER A 58 -2.46 6.18 -10.87
N ASP A 59 -3.64 5.57 -10.97
CA ASP A 59 -3.93 4.30 -10.30
C ASP A 59 -3.05 3.19 -10.88
N ALA A 60 -2.90 3.17 -12.20
CA ALA A 60 -2.00 2.23 -12.88
C ALA A 60 -0.54 2.50 -12.54
N PHE A 61 -0.12 3.77 -12.46
CA PHE A 61 1.24 4.15 -12.08
C PHE A 61 1.61 3.69 -10.66
N GLN A 62 0.68 3.75 -9.71
CA GLN A 62 0.92 3.29 -8.34
C GLN A 62 1.16 1.77 -8.24
N LEU A 63 0.66 0.99 -9.20
CA LEU A 63 0.84 -0.46 -9.25
C LEU A 63 2.18 -0.87 -9.88
N LEU A 64 2.92 0.06 -10.48
CA LEU A 64 4.22 -0.24 -11.08
C LEU A 64 5.29 -0.51 -10.02
N PRO A 65 6.26 -1.40 -10.29
CA PRO A 65 7.46 -1.52 -9.48
C PRO A 65 8.19 -0.18 -9.37
N GLU A 66 8.78 0.12 -8.21
CA GLU A 66 9.51 1.39 -7.98
C GLU A 66 10.64 1.64 -8.99
N ALA A 67 11.28 0.57 -9.48
CA ALA A 67 12.33 0.66 -10.49
C ALA A 67 11.83 1.18 -11.85
N ASP A 68 10.55 0.99 -12.15
CA ASP A 68 9.93 1.32 -13.44
C ASP A 68 9.12 2.62 -13.39
N LYS A 69 9.01 3.26 -12.21
CA LYS A 69 8.29 4.52 -12.05
C LYS A 69 9.04 5.69 -12.66
N ALA A 70 10.35 5.79 -12.41
CA ALA A 70 11.17 6.90 -12.86
C ALA A 70 11.38 6.87 -14.39
N GLY A 71 11.36 8.06 -15.00
CA GLY A 71 11.54 8.22 -16.45
C GLY A 71 10.22 8.08 -17.19
N ALA A 72 10.15 7.16 -18.15
CA ALA A 72 9.05 7.13 -19.13
C ALA A 72 7.65 7.02 -18.52
N ALA A 73 7.48 6.27 -17.42
CA ALA A 73 6.18 6.12 -16.77
C ALA A 73 5.73 7.41 -16.04
N GLU A 74 6.67 8.09 -15.38
CA GLU A 74 6.43 9.37 -14.72
C GLU A 74 6.17 10.49 -15.74
N ASP A 75 6.97 10.55 -16.81
CA ASP A 75 6.80 11.52 -17.89
C ASP A 75 5.41 11.38 -18.56
N ALA A 76 5.00 10.14 -18.84
CA ALA A 76 3.69 9.87 -19.43
C ALA A 76 2.53 10.28 -18.51
N LEU A 77 2.65 10.05 -17.20
CA LEU A 77 1.66 10.49 -16.22
C LEU A 77 1.61 12.01 -16.12
N TYR A 78 2.77 12.67 -16.12
CA TYR A 78 2.86 14.13 -16.08
C TYR A 78 2.21 14.78 -17.31
N GLU A 79 2.58 14.35 -18.51
CA GLU A 79 2.02 14.89 -19.76
C GLU A 79 0.50 14.73 -19.82
N GLN A 80 -0.02 13.59 -19.35
CA GLN A 80 -1.46 13.37 -19.30
C GLN A 80 -2.15 14.34 -18.32
N GLN A 81 -1.57 14.55 -17.15
CA GLN A 81 -2.14 15.47 -16.15
C GLN A 81 -2.16 16.92 -16.64
N ILE A 82 -1.12 17.36 -17.36
CA ILE A 82 -1.12 18.70 -17.98
C ILE A 82 -2.31 18.86 -18.93
N LYS A 83 -2.55 17.88 -19.81
CA LYS A 83 -3.69 17.91 -20.74
C LYS A 83 -5.04 17.94 -20.02
N ASP A 84 -5.18 17.16 -18.94
CA ASP A 84 -6.41 17.12 -18.16
C ASP A 84 -6.68 18.49 -17.48
N VAL A 85 -5.63 19.16 -17.00
CA VAL A 85 -5.73 20.51 -16.42
C VAL A 85 -6.04 21.56 -17.49
N GLU A 86 -5.38 21.48 -18.65
CA GLU A 86 -5.68 22.36 -19.78
C GLU A 86 -7.15 22.24 -20.22
N ALA A 87 -7.67 21.01 -20.30
CA ALA A 87 -9.08 20.77 -20.61
C ALA A 87 -10.02 21.32 -19.53
N TRP A 88 -9.64 21.21 -18.25
CA TRP A 88 -10.41 21.77 -17.14
C TRP A 88 -10.43 23.31 -17.16
N TRP A 89 -9.29 23.94 -17.45
CA TRP A 89 -9.21 25.40 -17.61
C TRP A 89 -9.95 25.90 -18.84
N ALA A 90 -10.06 25.11 -19.90
CA ALA A 90 -10.89 25.44 -21.05
C ALA A 90 -12.41 25.27 -20.81
N SER A 91 -12.83 24.84 -19.61
CA SER A 91 -14.26 24.73 -19.29
C SER A 91 -14.92 26.11 -19.13
N PRO A 92 -16.24 26.25 -19.37
CA PRO A 92 -16.98 27.51 -19.23
C PRO A 92 -16.90 28.16 -17.83
N ARG A 93 -16.32 27.48 -16.86
CA ARG A 93 -16.06 28.01 -15.52
C ARG A 93 -15.02 29.14 -15.51
N TYR A 94 -14.08 29.13 -16.45
CA TYR A 94 -12.91 30.03 -16.47
C TYR A 94 -12.83 30.94 -17.69
N GLU A 95 -13.92 31.01 -18.47
CA GLU A 95 -14.15 32.08 -19.47
C GLU A 95 -14.49 33.41 -18.78
#